data_AF-A0A2P5N137-F1
#
_entry.id   AF-A0A2P5N137-F1
#
_cell.length_a   1.000
_cell.length_b   1.000
_cell.length_c   1.000
_cell.angle_alpha   90.00
_cell.angle_beta   90.00
_cell.angle_gamma   90.00
#
_symmetry.space_group_name_H-M   'P 1'
#
loop_
_entity.id
_entity.type
_entity.pdbx_description
1 polymer ?
#
loop_
_entity_poly.entity_id
_entity_poly.type
_entity_poly.pdbx_seq_one_letter_code
_entity_poly.pdbx_strand_id
1 'polypeptide(L)'
;MPILDNEIIWRPAALLSDTTPAQNGGRMTYSQLISGVKNNLFPDVSQAERLAGAVKWRKAFVHINSAQDVALLNARLFLDALTPAGDFVTFVPGTQTDTEDLITGRAYGIGTLHAAVTAGTNQIQVVCEHNAQYAILQPFRIGDLVRVADRASTGGVGNEEWVTLSGVAYGADFATLDLATPLLNNYGLANTLVSTVFEQASVGGHFANMVLTSASGLFDQSTVGNLVAHNKGAIDQHWTLNFTSSTNFNVAGVSVGGLSQAGSISADYTPTNPATGTPYFTIKSTAWSGAFQAGDQISFDTVPAAIGIWYRRQVPAGTFSLANNFASLAIHGESA
;
A
#
# COMPACT_ATOMS: atom_id res chain seq x y z
N MET A 1 13.49 -5.43 16.40
CA MET A 1 14.27 -4.20 16.13
C MET A 1 13.33 -3.22 15.46
N PRO A 2 13.38 -1.91 15.78
CA PRO A 2 12.42 -0.98 15.22
C PRO A 2 12.62 -0.80 13.71
N ILE A 3 11.52 -0.64 12.98
CA ILE A 3 11.53 -0.09 11.62
C ILE A 3 11.74 1.42 11.77
N LEU A 4 12.71 1.97 11.05
CA LEU A 4 12.99 3.41 11.11
C LEU A 4 12.10 4.17 10.11
N ASP A 5 11.80 5.44 10.40
CA ASP A 5 10.98 6.29 9.51
C ASP A 5 11.55 6.36 8.08
N ASN A 6 12.89 6.39 7.94
CA ASN A 6 13.56 6.42 6.65
C ASN A 6 13.58 5.05 5.93
N GLU A 7 13.10 3.99 6.56
CA GLU A 7 12.90 2.67 5.96
C GLU A 7 11.48 2.52 5.40
N ILE A 8 10.55 3.44 5.69
CA ILE A 8 9.21 3.46 5.06
C ILE A 8 9.25 4.45 3.90
N ILE A 9 9.29 3.94 2.68
CA ILE A 9 9.52 4.76 1.49
C ILE A 9 8.44 4.57 0.43
N TRP A 10 8.17 5.64 -0.32
CA TRP A 10 7.30 5.59 -1.49
C TRP A 10 8.12 5.18 -2.71
N ARG A 11 7.54 4.33 -3.56
CA ARG A 11 8.14 3.87 -4.82
C ARG A 11 7.15 3.99 -5.96
N PRO A 12 7.57 4.40 -7.17
CA PRO A 12 6.67 4.49 -8.29
C PRO A 12 6.39 3.11 -8.89
N ALA A 13 5.27 3.00 -9.59
CA ALA A 13 4.99 1.85 -10.44
C ALA A 13 5.78 1.92 -11.76
N ALA A 14 5.95 0.77 -12.41
CA ALA A 14 6.78 0.62 -13.60
C ALA A 14 6.21 1.31 -14.86
N LEU A 15 4.89 1.49 -14.92
CA LEU A 15 4.19 2.04 -16.06
C LEU A 15 3.50 3.36 -15.67
N LEU A 16 3.63 4.39 -16.51
CA LEU A 16 3.16 5.77 -16.23
C LEU A 16 2.51 6.45 -17.45
N SER A 17 2.15 5.69 -18.49
CA SER A 17 1.61 6.25 -19.73
C SER A 17 0.11 6.52 -19.63
N ASP A 18 -0.29 7.72 -20.05
CA ASP A 18 -1.69 8.13 -20.20
C ASP A 18 -2.28 7.73 -21.58
N THR A 19 -1.51 7.07 -22.45
CA THR A 19 -1.96 6.67 -23.79
C THR A 19 -2.77 5.38 -23.76
N THR A 20 -3.91 5.33 -24.45
CA THR A 20 -4.75 4.12 -24.55
C THR A 20 -4.13 3.06 -25.48
N PRO A 21 -4.10 1.76 -25.12
CA PRO A 21 -4.57 1.19 -23.84
C PRO A 21 -3.65 1.61 -22.68
N ALA A 22 -4.25 2.00 -21.55
CA ALA A 22 -3.53 2.61 -20.44
C ALA A 22 -2.40 1.70 -19.94
N GLN A 23 -1.17 2.11 -20.20
CA GLN A 23 0.03 1.50 -19.62
C GLN A 23 0.43 2.32 -18.39
N ASN A 24 -0.43 2.32 -17.39
CA ASN A 24 -0.21 2.99 -16.11
C ASN A 24 -0.36 1.94 -15.00
N GLY A 25 0.47 2.01 -13.96
CA GLY A 25 0.52 1.02 -12.89
C GLY A 25 1.57 -0.06 -13.09
N GLY A 26 1.19 -1.32 -12.85
CA GLY A 26 2.09 -2.45 -12.88
C GLY A 26 2.90 -2.61 -11.59
N ARG A 27 4.07 -3.24 -11.74
CA ARG A 27 4.98 -3.63 -10.64
C ARG A 27 5.67 -2.42 -10.00
N MET A 28 6.01 -2.56 -8.72
CA MET A 28 6.87 -1.63 -8.00
C MET A 28 8.27 -1.56 -8.63
N THR A 29 8.83 -0.36 -8.72
CA THR A 29 10.24 -0.14 -9.13
C THR A 29 11.15 0.14 -7.94
N TYR A 30 12.46 0.13 -8.15
CA TYR A 30 13.45 0.37 -7.09
C TYR A 30 13.94 1.82 -6.97
N SER A 31 13.39 2.75 -7.77
CA SER A 31 13.59 4.17 -7.49
C SER A 31 12.72 4.60 -6.30
N GLN A 32 13.15 5.64 -5.60
CA GLN A 32 12.33 6.26 -4.57
C GLN A 32 11.50 7.39 -5.19
N LEU A 33 10.21 7.40 -4.87
CA LEU A 33 9.32 8.52 -5.09
C LEU A 33 9.47 9.49 -3.92
N ILE A 34 10.36 10.47 -4.06
CA ILE A 34 10.64 11.47 -3.01
C ILE A 34 9.42 12.38 -2.80
N SER A 35 9.02 12.55 -1.54
CA SER A 35 7.93 13.45 -1.12
C SER A 35 8.30 14.93 -1.32
N GLY A 36 7.30 15.78 -1.57
CA GLY A 36 7.47 17.23 -1.77
C GLY A 36 8.13 17.63 -3.10
N VAL A 37 8.50 16.67 -3.96
CA VAL A 37 9.05 16.95 -5.29
C VAL A 37 7.90 17.14 -6.28
N LYS A 38 7.87 18.31 -6.91
CA LYS A 38 6.86 18.64 -7.94
C LYS A 38 6.92 17.63 -9.09
N ASN A 39 5.75 17.26 -9.60
CA ASN A 39 5.56 16.39 -10.76
C ASN A 39 6.09 14.96 -10.61
N ASN A 40 6.47 14.54 -9.40
CA ASN A 40 7.08 13.23 -9.19
C ASN A 40 6.04 12.10 -9.29
N LEU A 41 4.79 12.34 -8.87
CA LEU A 41 3.67 11.40 -9.01
C LEU A 41 2.74 11.81 -10.14
N PHE A 42 2.07 12.96 -9.99
CA PHE A 42 1.18 13.50 -11.01
C PHE A 42 1.87 14.53 -11.87
N PRO A 43 1.68 14.52 -13.20
CA PRO A 43 2.12 15.62 -14.04
C PRO A 43 1.33 16.91 -13.73
N ASP A 44 1.88 18.03 -14.21
CA ASP A 44 1.19 19.32 -14.22
C ASP A 44 -0.18 19.18 -14.91
N VAL A 45 -1.18 19.90 -14.39
CA VAL A 45 -2.51 20.00 -15.01
C VAL A 45 -2.46 21.05 -16.09
N SER A 46 -2.66 20.64 -17.35
CA SER A 46 -2.70 21.53 -18.50
C SER A 46 -3.90 22.47 -18.45
N GLN A 47 -3.81 23.59 -19.19
CA GLN A 47 -4.94 24.50 -19.34
C GLN A 47 -6.18 23.78 -19.90
N ALA A 48 -6.00 22.90 -20.90
CA ALA A 48 -7.09 22.13 -21.48
C ALA A 48 -7.79 21.22 -20.45
N GLU A 49 -7.02 20.52 -19.60
CA GLU A 49 -7.58 19.70 -18.51
C GLU A 49 -8.36 20.54 -17.49
N ARG A 50 -7.93 21.78 -17.21
CA ARG A 50 -8.68 22.70 -16.32
C ARG A 50 -9.98 23.20 -16.94
N LEU A 51 -9.98 23.48 -18.24
CA LEU A 51 -11.18 23.94 -18.94
C LEU A 51 -12.23 22.83 -19.04
N ALA A 52 -11.81 21.61 -19.37
CA ALA A 52 -12.72 20.49 -19.58
C ALA A 52 -13.08 19.74 -18.28
N GLY A 53 -12.23 19.85 -17.26
CA GLY A 53 -12.17 18.90 -16.15
C GLY A 53 -11.40 17.63 -16.56
N ALA A 54 -10.78 16.98 -15.58
CA ALA A 54 -9.96 15.79 -15.82
C ALA A 54 -9.97 14.85 -14.61
N VAL A 55 -9.83 13.55 -14.88
CA VAL A 55 -9.51 12.53 -13.88
C VAL A 55 -8.19 11.89 -14.31
N LYS A 56 -7.24 11.80 -13.38
CA LYS A 56 -5.95 11.16 -13.63
C LYS A 56 -5.62 10.20 -12.51
N TRP A 57 -5.15 9.02 -12.89
CA TRP A 57 -4.73 7.98 -11.96
C TRP A 57 -3.22 7.83 -11.94
N ARG A 58 -2.65 7.56 -10.77
CA ARG A 58 -1.24 7.19 -10.65
C ARG A 58 -1.08 6.14 -9.58
N LYS A 59 -0.23 5.15 -9.83
CA LYS A 59 0.09 4.12 -8.84
C LYS A 59 1.43 4.41 -8.17
N ALA A 60 1.46 4.25 -6.85
CA ALA A 60 2.68 4.18 -6.08
C ALA A 60 2.59 3.04 -5.06
N PHE A 61 3.71 2.78 -4.41
CA PHE A 61 3.83 1.75 -3.39
C PHE A 61 4.40 2.35 -2.12
N VAL A 62 3.82 2.02 -0.96
CA VAL A 62 4.49 2.21 0.33
C VAL A 62 5.26 0.94 0.64
N HIS A 63 6.59 1.02 0.66
CA HIS A 63 7.49 -0.11 0.85
C HIS A 63 8.20 0.00 2.20
N ILE A 64 8.06 -1.05 3.01
CA ILE A 64 8.85 -1.29 4.23
C ILE A 64 10.24 -1.80 3.81
N ASN A 65 11.13 -0.87 3.50
CA ASN A 65 12.49 -1.12 3.01
C ASN A 65 13.48 -1.35 4.17
N SER A 66 13.09 -2.14 5.17
CA SER A 66 13.93 -2.47 6.34
C SER A 66 14.80 -3.69 6.09
N ALA A 67 16.08 -3.62 6.48
CA ALA A 67 17.02 -4.74 6.34
C ALA A 67 16.82 -5.84 7.40
N GLN A 68 15.96 -5.61 8.39
CA GLN A 68 15.75 -6.53 9.51
C GLN A 68 14.62 -7.54 9.26
N ASP A 69 13.96 -7.48 8.10
CA ASP A 69 12.83 -8.33 7.72
C ASP A 69 11.67 -8.34 8.74
N VAL A 70 11.55 -7.24 9.50
CA VAL A 70 10.47 -7.01 10.44
C VAL A 70 9.26 -6.45 9.67
N ALA A 71 8.08 -7.00 9.93
CA ALA A 71 6.85 -6.48 9.34
C ALA A 71 6.37 -5.22 10.07
N LEU A 72 5.75 -4.29 9.34
CA LEU A 72 4.98 -3.20 9.93
C LEU A 72 3.60 -3.75 10.30
N LEU A 73 3.28 -3.80 11.59
CA LEU A 73 2.02 -4.28 12.12
C LEU A 73 0.97 -3.17 12.22
N ASN A 74 -0.30 -3.56 12.11
CA ASN A 74 -1.46 -2.67 12.24
C ASN A 74 -1.33 -1.40 11.36
N ALA A 75 -0.85 -1.60 10.13
CA ALA A 75 -0.63 -0.52 9.19
C ALA A 75 -1.96 0.16 8.83
N ARG A 76 -1.98 1.48 8.95
CA ARG A 76 -3.12 2.37 8.67
C ARG A 76 -2.70 3.41 7.66
N LEU A 77 -3.40 3.47 6.53
CA LEU A 77 -3.19 4.49 5.51
C LEU A 77 -4.39 5.40 5.41
N PHE A 78 -4.13 6.70 5.33
CA PHE A 78 -5.17 7.73 5.29
C PHE A 78 -4.59 9.01 4.66
N LEU A 79 -5.45 9.80 4.02
CA LEU A 79 -5.07 11.14 3.58
C LEU A 79 -4.96 12.06 4.80
N ASP A 80 -3.96 12.93 4.84
CA ASP A 80 -3.72 13.85 5.95
C ASP A 80 -3.62 15.32 5.52
N ALA A 81 -3.97 15.61 4.26
CA ALA A 81 -4.18 16.97 3.78
C ALA A 81 -5.22 17.00 2.66
N LEU A 82 -6.07 18.02 2.67
CA LEU A 82 -6.91 18.37 1.52
C LEU A 82 -6.08 19.12 0.48
N THR A 83 -6.47 19.00 -0.78
CA THR A 83 -5.91 19.80 -1.87
C THR A 83 -6.41 21.25 -1.77
N PRO A 84 -5.51 22.25 -1.90
CA PRO A 84 -5.90 23.65 -1.75
C PRO A 84 -6.52 24.31 -3.00
N ALA A 85 -6.45 23.68 -4.19
CA ALA A 85 -6.85 24.34 -5.44
C ALA A 85 -8.27 24.02 -5.91
N GLY A 86 -9.05 23.24 -5.16
CA GLY A 86 -10.41 22.83 -5.53
C GLY A 86 -10.49 21.66 -6.52
N ASP A 87 -9.35 21.04 -6.85
CA ASP A 87 -9.32 19.62 -7.21
C ASP A 87 -9.55 18.76 -5.96
N PHE A 88 -9.46 17.44 -6.09
CA PHE A 88 -9.42 16.55 -4.94
C PHE A 88 -8.70 15.26 -5.26
N VAL A 89 -8.20 14.59 -4.23
CA VAL A 89 -7.55 13.27 -4.34
C VAL A 89 -8.24 12.25 -3.45
N THR A 90 -8.52 11.07 -4.00
CA THR A 90 -8.83 9.87 -3.23
C THR A 90 -7.76 8.82 -3.49
N PHE A 91 -7.63 7.82 -2.62
CA PHE A 91 -6.81 6.66 -2.91
C PHE A 91 -7.60 5.36 -2.91
N VAL A 92 -7.09 4.35 -3.61
CA VAL A 92 -7.66 3.01 -3.74
C VAL A 92 -6.53 2.00 -3.53
N PRO A 93 -6.66 1.02 -2.62
CA PRO A 93 -5.70 -0.08 -2.53
C PRO A 93 -5.65 -0.87 -3.86
N GLY A 94 -4.45 -1.10 -4.36
CA GLY A 94 -4.17 -1.87 -5.58
C GLY A 94 -3.39 -3.14 -5.28
N THR A 95 -3.34 -4.04 -6.26
CA THR A 95 -2.50 -5.24 -6.18
C THR A 95 -1.04 -4.93 -6.47
N GLN A 96 -0.14 -5.91 -6.34
CA GLN A 96 1.27 -5.70 -6.67
C GLN A 96 1.53 -5.46 -8.17
N THR A 97 0.57 -5.83 -9.03
CA THR A 97 0.79 -5.91 -10.49
C THR A 97 -0.31 -5.28 -11.33
N ASP A 98 -1.45 -4.88 -10.74
CA ASP A 98 -2.55 -4.28 -11.48
C ASP A 98 -2.15 -3.02 -12.25
N THR A 99 -2.75 -2.86 -13.42
CA THR A 99 -2.73 -1.67 -14.27
C THR A 99 -4.04 -0.90 -14.13
N GLU A 100 -4.09 0.32 -14.65
CA GLU A 100 -5.22 1.25 -14.43
C GLU A 100 -6.58 0.68 -14.89
N ASP A 101 -6.59 -0.16 -15.91
CA ASP A 101 -7.77 -0.87 -16.41
C ASP A 101 -8.28 -1.99 -15.49
N LEU A 102 -7.49 -2.37 -14.47
CA LEU A 102 -7.78 -3.44 -13.52
C LEU A 102 -8.04 -2.93 -12.09
N ILE A 103 -8.26 -1.63 -11.91
CA ILE A 103 -8.60 -1.05 -10.60
C ILE A 103 -9.99 -1.55 -10.19
N THR A 104 -10.04 -2.35 -9.12
CA THR A 104 -11.29 -2.94 -8.59
C THR A 104 -11.62 -2.47 -7.17
N GLY A 105 -10.68 -1.83 -6.49
CA GLY A 105 -10.85 -1.35 -5.12
C GLY A 105 -11.77 -0.14 -5.01
N ARG A 106 -12.19 0.16 -3.77
CA ARG A 106 -12.96 1.36 -3.45
C ARG A 106 -12.07 2.55 -3.10
N ALA A 107 -12.63 3.75 -3.23
CA ALA A 107 -12.01 4.98 -2.77
C ALA A 107 -11.96 5.08 -1.24
N TYR A 108 -10.92 5.75 -0.75
CA TYR A 108 -10.74 6.29 0.60
C TYR A 108 -10.46 7.78 0.47
N GLY A 109 -10.96 8.59 1.40
CA GLY A 109 -11.05 10.04 1.25
C GLY A 109 -10.85 10.79 2.55
N ILE A 110 -11.05 12.11 2.46
CA ILE A 110 -10.84 13.07 3.54
C ILE A 110 -11.90 14.18 3.49
N GLY A 111 -12.14 14.80 4.64
CA GLY A 111 -12.88 16.04 4.76
C GLY A 111 -12.54 16.79 6.05
N THR A 112 -13.24 17.89 6.27
CA THR A 112 -13.19 18.67 7.51
C THR A 112 -14.52 18.62 8.23
N LEU A 113 -14.57 18.94 9.52
CA LEU A 113 -15.84 19.08 10.22
C LEU A 113 -16.69 20.21 9.61
N HIS A 114 -18.00 19.99 9.51
CA HIS A 114 -18.98 21.01 9.12
C HIS A 114 -19.38 21.89 10.31
N ALA A 115 -19.45 21.30 11.51
CA ALA A 115 -19.71 21.98 12.77
C ALA A 115 -18.73 21.48 13.84
N ALA A 116 -18.37 22.34 14.79
CA ALA A 116 -17.58 21.92 15.95
C ALA A 116 -18.38 20.89 16.76
N VAL A 117 -17.66 19.94 17.37
CA VAL A 117 -18.27 18.84 18.12
C VAL A 117 -17.71 18.76 19.53
N THR A 118 -18.55 18.32 20.46
CA THR A 118 -18.17 18.11 21.85
C THR A 118 -17.94 16.62 22.12
N ALA A 119 -17.08 16.33 23.09
CA ALA A 119 -16.93 15.00 23.65
C ALA A 119 -18.30 14.41 24.03
N GLY A 120 -18.48 13.12 23.78
CA GLY A 120 -19.74 12.39 23.97
C GLY A 120 -20.63 12.31 22.72
N THR A 121 -20.31 13.00 21.61
CA THR A 121 -21.11 12.86 20.38
C THR A 121 -20.86 11.53 19.69
N ASN A 122 -21.93 10.92 19.16
CA ASN A 122 -21.90 9.74 18.29
C ASN A 122 -22.20 10.09 16.83
N GLN A 123 -22.29 11.36 16.48
CA GLN A 123 -22.54 11.79 15.10
C GLN A 123 -21.70 13.01 14.78
N ILE A 124 -21.09 13.01 13.59
CA ILE A 124 -20.36 14.13 13.03
C ILE A 124 -20.83 14.43 11.61
N GLN A 125 -20.69 15.69 11.21
CA GLN A 125 -20.94 16.14 9.85
C GLN A 125 -19.62 16.55 9.22
N VAL A 126 -19.32 16.02 8.04
CA VAL A 126 -18.05 16.19 7.35
C VAL A 126 -18.29 16.88 6.02
N VAL A 127 -17.67 18.05 5.84
CA VAL A 127 -17.50 18.65 4.53
C VAL A 127 -16.43 17.85 3.81
N CYS A 128 -16.86 17.01 2.88
CA CYS A 128 -15.95 16.23 2.06
C CYS A 128 -15.15 17.16 1.14
N GLU A 129 -13.95 16.76 0.76
CA GLU A 129 -13.15 17.52 -0.19
C GLU A 129 -13.91 17.81 -1.51
N HIS A 130 -14.82 16.90 -1.89
CA HIS A 130 -15.85 17.18 -2.89
C HIS A 130 -17.16 16.42 -2.62
N ASN A 131 -18.13 17.05 -1.95
CA ASN A 131 -19.40 16.41 -1.53
C ASN A 131 -20.14 15.64 -2.64
N ALA A 132 -20.42 16.28 -3.78
CA ALA A 132 -21.18 15.63 -4.85
C ALA A 132 -20.47 14.41 -5.46
N GLN A 133 -19.13 14.45 -5.59
CA GLN A 133 -18.36 13.32 -6.09
C GLN A 133 -18.20 12.23 -5.02
N TYR A 134 -18.08 12.61 -3.75
CA TYR A 134 -18.01 11.64 -2.64
C TYR A 134 -19.32 10.87 -2.48
N ALA A 135 -20.48 11.46 -2.83
CA ALA A 135 -21.74 10.73 -2.90
C ALA A 135 -21.74 9.59 -3.95
N ILE A 136 -20.92 9.72 -5.00
CA ILE A 136 -20.75 8.72 -6.07
C ILE A 136 -19.65 7.71 -5.71
N LEU A 137 -18.47 8.22 -5.30
CA LEU A 137 -17.28 7.40 -5.00
C LEU A 137 -17.42 6.64 -3.67
N GLN A 138 -18.24 7.16 -2.76
CA GLN A 138 -18.50 6.63 -1.42
C GLN A 138 -17.24 6.23 -0.64
N PRO A 139 -16.33 7.18 -0.36
CA PRO A 139 -15.10 6.88 0.35
C PRO A 139 -15.28 6.63 1.86
N PHE A 140 -16.37 7.11 2.46
CA PHE A 140 -16.82 6.69 3.79
C PHE A 140 -17.91 5.62 3.65
N ARG A 141 -17.80 4.52 4.38
CA ARG A 141 -18.76 3.42 4.43
C ARG A 141 -18.95 2.92 5.86
N ILE A 142 -20.10 2.31 6.12
CA ILE A 142 -20.38 1.64 7.39
C ILE A 142 -19.33 0.54 7.62
N GLY A 143 -18.79 0.47 8.83
CA GLY A 143 -17.72 -0.46 9.21
C GLY A 143 -16.31 0.10 9.02
N ASP A 144 -16.15 1.25 8.36
CA ASP A 144 -14.84 1.86 8.20
C ASP A 144 -14.31 2.40 9.51
N LEU A 145 -13.00 2.24 9.74
CA LEU A 145 -12.29 3.08 10.69
C LEU A 145 -12.08 4.47 10.06
N VAL A 146 -12.41 5.52 10.81
CA VAL A 146 -12.05 6.90 10.47
C VAL A 146 -11.11 7.47 11.50
N ARG A 147 -10.18 8.31 11.03
CA ARG A 147 -9.34 9.15 11.87
C ARG A 147 -10.00 10.51 12.01
N VAL A 148 -10.26 10.95 13.24
CA VAL A 148 -10.67 12.33 13.56
C VAL A 148 -9.53 12.97 14.33
N ALA A 149 -8.94 14.04 13.80
CA ALA A 149 -7.77 14.65 14.44
C ALA A 149 -7.61 16.14 14.15
N ASP A 150 -7.20 16.90 15.17
CA ASP A 150 -6.77 18.30 15.06
C ASP A 150 -5.24 18.47 15.25
N ARG A 151 -4.51 17.35 15.31
CA ARG A 151 -3.04 17.28 15.27
C ARG A 151 -2.51 16.75 13.95
N ALA A 152 -1.26 17.12 13.64
CA ALA A 152 -0.52 16.58 12.51
C ALA A 152 -0.33 15.06 12.62
N SER A 153 -0.32 14.39 11.46
CA SER A 153 -0.07 12.95 11.32
C SER A 153 1.31 12.54 11.83
N THR A 154 2.30 13.43 11.73
CA THR A 154 3.67 13.28 12.24
C THR A 154 3.79 13.45 13.75
N GLY A 155 2.68 13.69 14.45
CA GLY A 155 2.64 13.96 15.88
C GLY A 155 2.68 15.44 16.23
N GLY A 156 2.56 15.73 17.53
CA GLY A 156 2.50 17.10 18.05
C GLY A 156 1.28 17.34 18.94
N VAL A 157 1.00 18.62 19.18
CA VAL A 157 -0.11 19.08 20.03
C VAL A 157 -1.44 18.88 19.31
N GLY A 158 -2.45 18.45 20.07
CA GLY A 158 -3.81 18.18 19.61
C GLY A 158 -4.25 16.74 19.90
N ASN A 159 -5.48 16.44 19.53
CA ASN A 159 -6.20 15.20 19.74
C ASN A 159 -6.25 14.37 18.44
N GLU A 160 -6.25 13.06 18.61
CA GLU A 160 -6.46 12.09 17.53
C GLU A 160 -7.27 10.92 18.08
N GLU A 161 -8.33 10.56 17.37
CA GLU A 161 -9.17 9.41 17.66
C GLU A 161 -9.44 8.59 16.41
N TRP A 162 -9.54 7.28 16.62
CA TRP A 162 -9.80 6.29 15.58
C TRP A 162 -11.12 5.61 15.90
N VAL A 163 -12.15 5.86 15.11
CA VAL A 163 -13.52 5.47 15.44
C VAL A 163 -14.17 4.76 14.27
N THR A 164 -14.88 3.67 14.53
CA THR A 164 -15.61 2.92 13.50
C THR A 164 -16.93 3.59 13.16
N LEU A 165 -17.27 3.65 11.88
CA LEU A 165 -18.55 4.17 11.41
C LEU A 165 -19.67 3.13 11.55
N SER A 166 -20.80 3.53 12.13
CA SER A 166 -22.04 2.73 12.22
C SER A 166 -23.09 3.17 11.21
N GLY A 167 -22.97 4.35 10.62
CA GLY A 167 -23.91 4.94 9.68
C GLY A 167 -23.24 5.99 8.80
N VAL A 168 -23.66 6.07 7.53
CA VAL A 168 -23.16 7.07 6.57
C VAL A 168 -24.31 7.55 5.70
N ALA A 169 -24.51 8.86 5.62
CA ALA A 169 -25.45 9.50 4.71
C ALA A 169 -24.77 10.67 3.98
N TYR A 170 -24.76 10.63 2.65
CA TYR A 170 -24.20 11.71 1.84
C TYR A 170 -25.26 12.77 1.53
N GLY A 171 -25.04 13.99 2.03
CA GLY A 171 -25.83 15.18 1.71
C GLY A 171 -25.14 16.07 0.67
N ALA A 172 -25.82 17.15 0.28
CA ALA A 172 -25.28 18.12 -0.68
C ALA A 172 -24.12 18.95 -0.08
N ASP A 173 -24.25 19.35 1.19
CA ASP A 173 -23.30 20.25 1.86
C ASP A 173 -22.29 19.51 2.75
N PHE A 174 -22.62 18.30 3.19
CA PHE A 174 -21.79 17.45 4.03
C PHE A 174 -22.26 16.00 3.99
N ALA A 175 -21.38 15.08 4.38
CA ALA A 175 -21.75 13.72 4.77
C ALA A 175 -22.01 13.67 6.28
N THR A 176 -23.09 13.03 6.70
CA THR A 176 -23.36 12.68 8.10
C THR A 176 -22.78 11.31 8.38
N LEU A 177 -21.92 11.22 9.39
CA LEU A 177 -21.28 9.99 9.82
C LEU A 177 -21.72 9.66 11.25
N ASP A 178 -22.34 8.50 11.44
CA ASP A 178 -22.62 7.96 12.77
C ASP A 178 -21.43 7.12 13.24
N LEU A 179 -21.07 7.30 14.51
CA LEU A 179 -19.91 6.71 15.16
C LEU A 179 -20.35 5.59 16.11
N ALA A 180 -19.71 4.43 15.99
CA ALA A 180 -19.99 3.26 16.83
C ALA A 180 -19.67 3.52 18.32
N THR A 181 -18.69 4.37 18.59
CA THR A 181 -18.35 4.84 19.94
C THR A 181 -18.30 6.38 19.95
N PRO A 182 -18.73 7.03 21.05
CA PRO A 182 -18.68 8.49 21.13
C PRO A 182 -17.24 9.01 21.08
N LEU A 183 -17.06 10.21 20.53
CA LEU A 183 -15.78 10.92 20.62
C LEU A 183 -15.45 11.26 22.08
N LEU A 184 -14.20 11.11 22.47
CA LEU A 184 -13.70 11.43 23.81
C LEU A 184 -13.26 12.90 23.92
N ASN A 185 -12.87 13.52 22.81
CA ASN A 185 -12.39 14.91 22.79
C ASN A 185 -13.38 15.86 22.11
N ASN A 186 -13.23 17.15 22.41
CA ASN A 186 -13.85 18.21 21.63
C ASN A 186 -13.01 18.46 20.37
N TYR A 187 -13.66 18.72 19.25
CA TYR A 187 -12.98 19.12 18.01
C TYR A 187 -13.58 20.42 17.47
N GLY A 188 -12.72 21.40 17.23
CA GLY A 188 -13.07 22.64 16.56
C GLY A 188 -13.12 22.47 15.04
N LEU A 189 -13.58 23.50 14.32
CA LEU A 189 -13.55 23.51 12.86
C LEU A 189 -12.13 23.67 12.31
N ALA A 190 -11.33 24.52 12.96
CA ALA A 190 -9.97 24.80 12.53
C ALA A 190 -9.11 23.54 12.65
N ASN A 191 -8.49 23.13 11.54
CA ASN A 191 -7.51 22.04 11.46
C ASN A 191 -8.03 20.62 11.75
N THR A 192 -9.32 20.42 12.04
CA THR A 192 -9.84 19.06 12.24
C THR A 192 -10.06 18.36 10.91
N LEU A 193 -9.31 17.28 10.70
CA LEU A 193 -9.42 16.40 9.56
C LEU A 193 -10.18 15.13 9.94
N VAL A 194 -11.04 14.68 9.04
CA VAL A 194 -11.74 13.40 9.11
C VAL A 194 -11.37 12.58 7.88
N SER A 195 -10.65 11.48 8.08
CA SER A 195 -10.11 10.66 6.99
C SER A 195 -10.55 9.21 7.14
N THR A 196 -11.01 8.59 6.05
CA THR A 196 -11.22 7.14 6.03
C THR A 196 -9.86 6.43 6.06
N VAL A 197 -9.79 5.31 6.80
CA VAL A 197 -8.54 4.58 7.04
C VAL A 197 -8.59 3.23 6.33
N PHE A 198 -7.57 2.95 5.53
CA PHE A 198 -7.31 1.61 5.04
C PHE A 198 -6.41 0.88 6.04
N GLU A 199 -6.84 -0.29 6.48
CA GLU A 199 -6.13 -1.09 7.49
C GLU A 199 -5.53 -2.36 6.89
N GLN A 200 -4.31 -2.67 7.28
CA GLN A 200 -3.63 -3.91 6.96
C GLN A 200 -2.92 -4.43 8.21
N ALA A 201 -3.26 -5.64 8.65
CA ALA A 201 -2.75 -6.21 9.90
C ALA A 201 -1.22 -6.33 9.93
N SER A 202 -0.60 -6.62 8.78
CA SER A 202 0.85 -6.76 8.64
C SER A 202 1.30 -6.46 7.22
N VAL A 203 2.40 -5.70 7.12
CA VAL A 203 3.08 -5.37 5.86
C VAL A 203 4.53 -5.83 5.98
N GLY A 204 4.83 -6.97 5.39
CA GLY A 204 6.15 -7.58 5.39
C GLY A 204 6.30 -8.53 4.20
N GLY A 205 7.55 -8.81 3.86
CA GLY A 205 7.90 -9.81 2.88
C GLY A 205 7.42 -11.16 3.39
N HIS A 206 6.66 -11.87 2.56
CA HIS A 206 6.20 -13.21 2.91
C HIS A 206 6.14 -14.10 1.69
N PHE A 207 6.02 -15.40 1.93
CA PHE A 207 5.74 -16.38 0.90
C PHE A 207 4.32 -16.92 1.04
N ALA A 208 3.79 -17.44 -0.05
CA ALA A 208 2.46 -18.06 -0.09
C ALA A 208 2.44 -19.22 -1.11
N ASN A 209 1.33 -19.96 -1.12
CA ASN A 209 1.02 -20.96 -2.14
C ASN A 209 2.13 -21.99 -2.38
N MET A 210 2.77 -22.46 -1.31
CA MET A 210 3.83 -23.46 -1.44
C MET A 210 3.26 -24.83 -1.84
N VAL A 211 3.86 -25.42 -2.86
CA VAL A 211 3.56 -26.77 -3.33
C VAL A 211 4.87 -27.55 -3.46
N LEU A 212 4.89 -28.76 -2.88
CA LEU A 212 5.98 -29.71 -3.01
C LEU A 212 5.50 -30.93 -3.80
N THR A 213 6.21 -31.26 -4.87
CA THR A 213 6.04 -32.48 -5.67
C THR A 213 7.29 -33.35 -5.48
N SER A 214 7.22 -34.30 -4.55
CA SER A 214 8.25 -35.32 -4.33
C SER A 214 7.61 -36.57 -3.73
N ALA A 215 8.19 -37.74 -4.01
CA ALA A 215 7.74 -39.00 -3.42
C ALA A 215 8.17 -39.16 -1.95
N SER A 216 9.36 -38.63 -1.61
CA SER A 216 10.02 -38.87 -0.31
C SER A 216 10.70 -37.64 0.29
N GLY A 217 10.84 -36.56 -0.47
CA GLY A 217 11.38 -35.29 0.00
C GLY A 217 10.35 -34.53 0.83
N LEU A 218 10.83 -33.80 1.83
CA LEU A 218 10.00 -33.03 2.75
C LEU A 218 10.58 -31.62 2.93
N PHE A 219 9.69 -30.64 3.07
CA PHE A 219 10.05 -29.24 3.29
C PHE A 219 9.28 -28.66 4.49
N ASP A 220 10.00 -28.16 5.49
CA ASP A 220 9.43 -27.48 6.63
C ASP A 220 9.22 -25.99 6.34
N GLN A 221 8.00 -25.68 5.90
CA GLN A 221 7.49 -24.33 5.72
C GLN A 221 6.87 -23.71 6.97
N SER A 222 6.73 -24.48 8.06
CA SER A 222 6.01 -24.06 9.26
C SER A 222 6.91 -23.34 10.26
N THR A 223 8.18 -23.74 10.33
CA THR A 223 9.16 -23.07 11.19
C THR A 223 9.51 -21.70 10.61
N VAL A 224 9.20 -20.66 11.38
CA VAL A 224 9.55 -19.27 11.06
C VAL A 224 11.06 -19.18 10.81
N GLY A 225 11.44 -18.60 9.68
CA GLY A 225 12.84 -18.41 9.28
C GLY A 225 13.39 -19.46 8.32
N ASN A 226 12.72 -20.62 8.15
CA ASN A 226 13.17 -21.64 7.19
C ASN A 226 12.96 -21.20 5.73
N LEU A 227 11.92 -20.44 5.45
CA LEU A 227 11.74 -19.68 4.22
C LEU A 227 11.37 -18.24 4.59
N VAL A 228 12.18 -17.29 4.12
CA VAL A 228 11.99 -15.86 4.36
C VAL A 228 11.98 -15.14 3.02
N ALA A 229 10.94 -14.39 2.71
CA ALA A 229 10.98 -13.41 1.64
C ALA A 229 11.47 -12.10 2.24
N HIS A 230 12.61 -11.58 1.77
CA HIS A 230 13.24 -10.43 2.41
C HIS A 230 12.49 -9.15 2.08
N ASN A 231 12.26 -8.28 3.07
CA ASN A 231 11.53 -7.04 2.89
C ASN A 231 12.09 -6.21 1.74
N LYS A 232 13.41 -5.98 1.75
CA LYS A 232 14.09 -5.18 0.72
C LYS A 232 14.23 -5.89 -0.63
N GLY A 233 14.33 -7.21 -0.63
CA GLY A 233 14.77 -7.98 -1.80
C GLY A 233 13.64 -8.70 -2.53
N ALA A 234 12.56 -9.05 -1.84
CA ALA A 234 11.44 -9.78 -2.41
C ALA A 234 10.72 -8.96 -3.49
N ILE A 235 10.18 -9.68 -4.46
CA ILE A 235 9.29 -9.16 -5.50
C ILE A 235 8.05 -10.03 -5.56
N ASP A 236 6.97 -9.49 -6.12
CA ASP A 236 5.79 -10.28 -6.44
C ASP A 236 6.13 -11.31 -7.52
N GLN A 237 6.29 -12.58 -7.16
CA GLN A 237 6.84 -13.58 -8.09
C GLN A 237 6.42 -14.98 -7.71
N HIS A 238 6.09 -15.76 -8.74
CA HIS A 238 5.98 -17.22 -8.64
C HIS A 238 7.34 -17.86 -8.97
N TRP A 239 7.86 -18.65 -8.04
CA TRP A 239 9.14 -19.35 -8.14
C TRP A 239 8.94 -20.84 -8.35
N THR A 240 9.85 -21.44 -9.10
CA THR A 240 9.93 -22.89 -9.30
C THR A 240 11.36 -23.36 -9.05
N LEU A 241 11.51 -24.26 -8.08
CA LEU A 241 12.73 -25.01 -7.77
C LEU A 241 12.63 -26.38 -8.43
N ASN A 242 13.57 -26.72 -9.29
CA ASN A 242 13.66 -28.03 -9.94
C ASN A 242 14.92 -28.75 -9.47
N PHE A 243 14.76 -29.89 -8.79
CA PHE A 243 15.88 -30.72 -8.37
C PHE A 243 16.57 -31.35 -9.59
N THR A 244 17.89 -31.22 -9.64
CA THR A 244 18.77 -31.81 -10.67
C THR A 244 19.51 -33.05 -10.16
N SER A 245 19.51 -33.27 -8.85
CA SER A 245 20.01 -34.47 -8.17
C SER A 245 19.24 -34.68 -6.87
N SER A 246 19.69 -35.61 -6.01
CA SER A 246 19.14 -35.77 -4.66
C SER A 246 19.43 -34.60 -3.71
N THR A 247 20.33 -33.68 -4.09
CA THR A 247 20.75 -32.58 -3.22
C THR A 247 20.73 -31.21 -3.89
N ASN A 248 20.84 -31.14 -5.21
CA ASN A 248 20.99 -29.87 -5.94
C ASN A 248 19.72 -29.52 -6.70
N PHE A 249 19.46 -28.22 -6.84
CA PHE A 249 18.30 -27.69 -7.58
C PHE A 249 18.63 -26.38 -8.29
N ASN A 250 17.86 -26.09 -9.34
CA ASN A 250 17.86 -24.80 -10.04
C ASN A 250 16.57 -24.05 -9.74
N VAL A 251 16.61 -22.73 -9.80
CA VAL A 251 15.45 -21.87 -9.51
C VAL A 251 15.12 -20.99 -10.69
N ALA A 252 13.85 -20.82 -11.00
CA ALA A 252 13.36 -19.83 -11.94
C ALA A 252 12.17 -19.07 -11.37
N GLY A 253 12.07 -17.79 -11.68
CA GLY A 253 10.87 -16.97 -11.42
C GLY A 253 10.18 -16.59 -12.72
N VAL A 254 8.84 -16.54 -12.73
CA VAL A 254 8.06 -16.26 -13.94
C VAL A 254 8.50 -14.99 -14.67
N SER A 255 8.78 -13.90 -13.93
CA SER A 255 9.19 -12.62 -14.52
C SER A 255 10.70 -12.38 -14.61
N VAL A 256 11.53 -13.16 -13.91
CA VAL A 256 13.00 -12.97 -13.89
C VAL A 256 13.78 -14.10 -14.57
N GLY A 257 13.10 -15.16 -14.98
CA GLY A 257 13.71 -16.34 -15.60
C GLY A 257 14.54 -17.16 -14.59
N GLY A 258 15.46 -17.96 -15.14
CA GLY A 258 16.37 -18.79 -14.34
C GLY A 258 17.38 -17.96 -13.56
N LEU A 259 17.54 -18.26 -12.28
CA LEU A 259 18.56 -17.67 -11.43
C LEU A 259 19.92 -18.33 -11.72
N SER A 260 20.98 -17.52 -11.77
CA SER A 260 22.33 -18.00 -12.07
C SER A 260 22.94 -18.87 -10.97
N GLN A 261 22.52 -18.65 -9.73
CA GLN A 261 22.97 -19.43 -8.58
C GLN A 261 22.12 -20.69 -8.43
N ALA A 262 22.74 -21.85 -8.62
CA ALA A 262 22.15 -23.14 -8.23
C ALA A 262 22.10 -23.26 -6.71
N GLY A 263 21.09 -23.97 -6.19
CA GLY A 263 20.94 -24.24 -4.76
C GLY A 263 21.24 -25.69 -4.41
N SER A 264 21.42 -25.93 -3.11
CA SER A 264 21.62 -27.26 -2.55
C SER A 264 20.90 -27.36 -1.22
N ILE A 265 20.38 -28.54 -0.87
CA ILE A 265 19.76 -28.78 0.44
C ILE A 265 20.78 -28.73 1.59
N SER A 266 22.08 -28.85 1.28
CA SER A 266 23.16 -28.87 2.27
C SER A 266 23.65 -27.49 2.71
N ALA A 267 23.10 -26.41 2.16
CA ALA A 267 23.48 -25.04 2.50
C ALA A 267 22.27 -24.09 2.41
N ASP A 268 22.35 -22.95 3.08
CA ASP A 268 21.36 -21.89 2.91
C ASP A 268 21.38 -21.38 1.45
N TYR A 269 20.20 -21.25 0.85
CA TYR A 269 20.03 -20.72 -0.51
C TYR A 269 19.50 -19.28 -0.44
N THR A 270 20.35 -18.32 -0.80
CA THR A 270 20.08 -16.88 -0.68
C THR A 270 20.28 -16.14 -2.02
N PRO A 271 19.43 -16.39 -3.04
CA PRO A 271 19.61 -15.80 -4.37
C PRO A 271 19.53 -14.27 -4.34
N THR A 272 20.60 -13.60 -4.75
CA THR A 272 20.70 -12.14 -4.71
C THR A 272 19.78 -11.47 -5.72
N ASN A 273 18.99 -10.48 -5.27
CA ASN A 273 18.32 -9.55 -6.18
C ASN A 273 19.31 -8.47 -6.65
N PRO A 274 19.68 -8.44 -7.94
CA PRO A 274 20.68 -7.50 -8.46
C PRO A 274 20.25 -6.04 -8.35
N ALA A 275 18.95 -5.75 -8.25
CA ALA A 275 18.46 -4.39 -8.14
C ALA A 275 18.62 -3.79 -6.74
N THR A 276 18.73 -4.63 -5.71
CA THR A 276 18.76 -4.18 -4.30
C THR A 276 20.00 -4.65 -3.55
N GLY A 277 20.74 -5.62 -4.10
CA GLY A 277 21.86 -6.27 -3.41
C GLY A 277 21.43 -7.15 -2.22
N THR A 278 20.12 -7.30 -1.97
CA THR A 278 19.56 -8.14 -0.91
C THR A 278 18.96 -9.39 -1.55
N PRO A 279 18.99 -10.58 -0.93
CA PRO A 279 18.36 -11.76 -1.52
C PRO A 279 16.86 -11.59 -1.76
N TYR A 280 16.31 -12.21 -2.82
CA TYR A 280 14.86 -12.26 -3.03
C TYR A 280 14.16 -12.95 -1.85
N PHE A 281 14.73 -14.08 -1.46
CA PHE A 281 14.31 -14.90 -0.35
C PHE A 281 15.53 -15.68 0.17
N THR A 282 15.39 -16.28 1.35
CA THR A 282 16.33 -17.25 1.90
C THR A 282 15.61 -18.55 2.20
N ILE A 283 16.18 -19.67 1.78
CA ILE A 283 15.79 -21.01 2.24
C ILE A 283 16.91 -21.55 3.12
N LYS A 284 16.60 -21.96 4.36
CA LYS A 284 17.57 -22.55 5.28
C LYS A 284 17.86 -24.00 4.94
N SER A 285 19.11 -24.43 5.14
CA SER A 285 19.46 -25.86 4.98
C SER A 285 18.64 -26.77 5.92
N THR A 286 18.20 -26.23 7.06
CA THR A 286 17.35 -26.92 8.04
C THR A 286 15.90 -27.10 7.60
N ALA A 287 15.46 -26.43 6.53
CA ALA A 287 14.12 -26.60 5.99
C ALA A 287 13.93 -27.95 5.28
N TRP A 288 15.03 -28.60 4.89
CA TRP A 288 15.01 -29.81 4.11
C TRP A 288 15.05 -31.06 4.98
N SER A 289 14.22 -32.04 4.66
CA SER A 289 14.31 -33.39 5.22
C SER A 289 13.82 -34.44 4.21
N GLY A 290 13.90 -35.72 4.56
CA GLY A 290 13.55 -36.81 3.65
C GLY A 290 14.58 -37.03 2.55
N ALA A 291 14.14 -37.63 1.43
CA ALA A 291 15.00 -37.98 0.31
C ALA A 291 14.45 -37.41 -1.01
N PHE A 292 15.20 -36.48 -1.60
CA PHE A 292 14.88 -35.90 -2.90
C PHE A 292 15.56 -36.66 -4.04
N GLN A 293 15.09 -36.41 -5.26
CA GLN A 293 15.70 -36.92 -6.50
C GLN A 293 15.57 -35.90 -7.64
N ALA A 294 16.34 -36.12 -8.72
CA ALA A 294 16.21 -35.30 -9.92
C ALA A 294 14.77 -35.37 -10.46
N GLY A 295 14.18 -34.21 -10.77
CA GLY A 295 12.79 -34.08 -11.22
C GLY A 295 11.78 -33.74 -10.11
N ASP A 296 12.15 -33.85 -8.83
CA ASP A 296 11.32 -33.29 -7.75
C ASP A 296 11.24 -31.76 -7.89
N GLN A 297 10.13 -31.18 -7.43
CA GLN A 297 9.85 -29.76 -7.61
C GLN A 297 9.25 -29.12 -6.35
N ILE A 298 9.65 -27.87 -6.09
CA ILE A 298 8.92 -26.97 -5.20
C ILE A 298 8.48 -25.74 -6.00
N SER A 299 7.27 -25.25 -5.77
CA SER A 299 6.85 -23.92 -6.20
C SER A 299 6.26 -23.13 -5.04
N PHE A 300 6.38 -21.81 -5.09
CA PHE A 300 5.82 -20.89 -4.10
C PHE A 300 5.79 -19.47 -4.67
N ASP A 301 4.98 -18.61 -4.08
CA ASP A 301 4.97 -17.18 -4.38
C ASP A 301 5.77 -16.42 -3.32
N THR A 302 6.46 -15.36 -3.73
CA THR A 302 6.89 -14.29 -2.82
C THR A 302 6.03 -13.05 -3.04
N VAL A 303 5.72 -12.36 -1.96
CA VAL A 303 5.03 -11.05 -1.95
C VAL A 303 5.96 -10.04 -1.27
N PRO A 304 6.19 -8.86 -1.88
CA PRO A 304 7.07 -7.86 -1.32
C PRO A 304 6.45 -7.18 -0.09
N ALA A 305 7.29 -6.55 0.74
CA ALA A 305 6.86 -5.76 1.90
C ALA A 305 6.29 -4.40 1.50
N ALA A 306 5.30 -4.39 0.59
CA ALA A 306 4.79 -3.17 -0.01
C ALA A 306 3.27 -3.18 -0.17
N ILE A 307 2.66 -2.00 -0.04
CA ILE A 307 1.23 -1.77 -0.28
C ILE A 307 1.09 -1.03 -1.60
N GLY A 308 0.39 -1.61 -2.57
CA GLY A 308 0.05 -0.94 -3.83
C GLY A 308 -1.09 0.05 -3.62
N ILE A 309 -0.93 1.29 -4.11
CA ILE A 309 -1.90 2.37 -3.90
C ILE A 309 -2.10 3.12 -5.22
N TRP A 310 -3.36 3.22 -5.62
CA TRP A 310 -3.82 4.05 -6.71
C TRP A 310 -4.31 5.39 -6.18
N TYR A 311 -3.71 6.47 -6.65
CA TYR A 311 -4.17 7.83 -6.39
C TYR A 311 -5.06 8.26 -7.55
N ARG A 312 -6.26 8.74 -7.24
CA ARG A 312 -7.21 9.32 -8.18
C ARG A 312 -7.27 10.82 -7.94
N ARG A 313 -6.66 11.61 -8.82
CA ARG A 313 -6.84 13.07 -8.82
C ARG A 313 -7.97 13.42 -9.75
N GLN A 314 -8.94 14.20 -9.25
CA GLN A 314 -9.98 14.78 -10.08
C GLN A 314 -9.92 16.29 -10.01
N VAL A 315 -9.83 16.91 -11.18
CA VAL A 315 -9.85 18.35 -11.40
C VAL A 315 -11.21 18.70 -12.01
N PRO A 316 -12.14 19.33 -11.28
CA PRO A 316 -13.36 19.86 -11.86
C PRO A 316 -13.11 20.88 -12.99
N ALA A 317 -14.08 21.06 -13.86
CA ALA A 317 -14.01 22.10 -14.89
C ALA A 317 -14.01 23.49 -14.23
N GLY A 318 -13.10 24.37 -14.67
CA GLY A 318 -12.95 25.72 -14.14
C GLY A 318 -12.06 25.82 -12.89
N THR A 319 -11.47 24.72 -12.42
CA THR A 319 -10.53 24.73 -11.28
C THR A 319 -9.32 25.62 -11.56
N PHE A 320 -9.08 26.61 -10.71
CA PHE A 320 -7.98 27.56 -10.85
C PHE A 320 -6.61 26.88 -10.69
N SER A 321 -5.58 27.47 -11.29
CA SER A 321 -4.21 27.00 -11.11
C SER A 321 -3.63 27.53 -9.81
N LEU A 322 -2.99 26.66 -9.04
CA LEU A 322 -2.29 27.01 -7.80
C LEU A 322 -0.90 26.38 -7.81
N ALA A 323 0.13 27.20 -7.58
CA ALA A 323 1.52 26.77 -7.67
C ALA A 323 1.91 25.73 -6.60
N ASN A 324 1.35 25.86 -5.40
CA ASN A 324 1.62 24.98 -4.26
C ASN A 324 0.46 24.01 -3.99
N ASN A 325 -0.16 23.49 -5.05
CA ASN A 325 -1.16 22.45 -4.88
C ASN A 325 -0.50 21.13 -4.47
N PHE A 326 -1.06 20.45 -3.49
CA PHE A 326 -0.51 19.20 -2.97
C PHE A 326 -1.63 18.31 -2.42
N ALA A 327 -1.34 17.01 -2.34
CA ALA A 327 -2.10 16.05 -1.55
C ALA A 327 -1.09 15.24 -0.74
N SER A 328 -1.51 14.74 0.42
CA SER A 328 -0.63 13.97 1.29
C SER A 328 -1.36 12.71 1.79
N LEU A 329 -0.62 11.60 1.80
CA LEU A 329 -1.05 10.31 2.31
C LEU A 329 -0.06 9.91 3.40
N ALA A 330 -0.57 9.65 4.60
CA ALA A 330 0.20 9.18 5.72
C ALA A 330 0.05 7.67 5.91
N ILE A 331 1.06 7.06 6.52
CA ILE A 331 1.02 5.70 7.05
C ILE A 331 1.37 5.74 8.54
N HIS A 332 0.61 4.98 9.33
CA HIS A 332 0.88 4.73 10.74
C HIS A 332 0.92 3.21 10.94
N GLY A 333 1.80 2.72 11.81
CA GLY A 333 1.89 1.32 12.19
C GLY A 333 2.93 1.14 13.29
N GLU A 334 3.07 -0.10 13.75
CA GLU A 334 3.99 -0.47 14.82
C GLU A 334 5.01 -1.47 14.29
N SER A 335 6.27 -1.37 14.70
CA SER A 335 7.25 -2.42 14.40
C SER A 335 6.94 -3.66 15.22
N ALA A 336 7.00 -4.85 14.60
CA ALA A 336 6.90 -6.13 15.30
C ALA A 336 8.09 -6.39 16.27
#